data_AF-A0A2M7ICP3-F1
#
_entry.id   AF-A0A2M7ICP3-F1
#
_cell.length_a   1.000
_cell.length_b   1.000
_cell.length_c   1.000
_cell.angle_alpha   90.00
_cell.angle_beta   90.00
_cell.angle_gamma   90.00
#
_symmetry.space_group_name_H-M   'P 1'
#
loop_
_entity.id
_entity.type
_entity.pdbx_description
1 polymer ?
#
loop_
_entity_poly.entity_id
_entity_poly.type
_entity_poly.pdbx_seq_one_letter_code
_entity_poly.pdbx_strand_id
1 'polypeptide(L)'
;MDDDLIPLLNFAFFYLKFRPRTISETREHLYKKVRTTHWSHEAVDKVINHLIELKFLDDKAFIDYLVRSRTATKVKGVYAIKQELYRFGVDREIVNDYFTNTEINEEELAEKALARRWEIIKNLPKQKR
;
A
#
# COMPACT_ATOMS: atom_id res chain seq x y z
N MET A 1 -15.40 29.18 -1.75
CA MET A 1 -15.04 28.11 -2.70
C MET A 1 -13.83 27.30 -2.21
N ASP A 2 -12.91 27.92 -1.43
CA ASP A 2 -11.79 27.20 -0.79
C ASP A 2 -12.06 26.68 0.64
N ASP A 3 -13.08 27.18 1.34
CA ASP A 3 -13.42 26.73 2.71
C ASP A 3 -13.73 25.23 2.81
N ASP A 4 -14.15 24.61 1.70
CA ASP A 4 -14.48 23.19 1.60
C ASP A 4 -13.27 22.27 1.49
N LEU A 5 -12.09 22.82 1.16
CA LEU A 5 -10.86 22.06 1.03
C LEU A 5 -10.24 21.73 2.41
N ILE A 6 -10.44 22.60 3.39
CA ILE A 6 -9.90 22.42 4.75
C ILE A 6 -10.49 21.17 5.43
N PRO A 7 -11.83 20.96 5.44
CA PRO A 7 -12.41 19.72 5.95
C PRO A 7 -11.90 18.46 5.25
N LEU A 8 -11.79 18.48 3.91
CA LEU A 8 -11.29 17.36 3.12
C LEU A 8 -9.83 17.03 3.44
N LEU A 9 -8.99 18.06 3.60
CA LEU A 9 -7.60 17.91 4.05
C LEU A 9 -7.54 17.28 5.45
N ASN A 10 -8.38 17.73 6.38
CA ASN A 10 -8.44 17.15 7.73
C ASN A 10 -8.82 15.66 7.69
N PHE A 11 -9.80 15.28 6.86
CA PHE A 11 -10.14 13.87 6.67
C PHE A 11 -8.98 13.07 6.08
N ALA A 12 -8.29 13.62 5.08
CA ALA A 12 -7.14 12.98 4.47
C ALA A 12 -6.00 12.79 5.48
N PHE A 13 -5.63 13.84 6.24
CA PHE A 13 -4.61 13.75 7.27
C PHE A 13 -4.97 12.73 8.36
N PHE A 14 -6.22 12.71 8.80
CA PHE A 14 -6.67 11.70 9.76
C PHE A 14 -6.56 10.28 9.20
N TYR A 15 -6.86 10.08 7.91
CA TYR A 15 -6.73 8.79 7.25
C TYR A 15 -5.26 8.34 7.10
N LEU A 16 -4.38 9.28 6.76
CA LEU A 16 -2.93 9.08 6.60
C LEU A 16 -2.19 8.90 7.94
N LYS A 17 -2.72 9.44 9.04
CA LYS A 17 -2.14 9.33 10.38
C LYS A 17 -1.82 7.90 10.81
N PHE A 18 -2.65 6.93 10.40
CA PHE A 18 -2.53 5.55 10.87
C PHE A 18 -1.47 4.73 10.12
N ARG A 19 -1.31 4.99 8.82
CA ARG A 19 -0.29 4.36 7.95
C ARG A 19 -0.19 5.11 6.62
N PRO A 20 0.92 4.97 5.89
CA PRO A 20 0.99 5.36 4.48
C PRO A 20 -0.16 4.72 3.69
N ARG A 21 -0.72 5.47 2.74
CA ARG A 21 -1.81 5.06 1.85
C ARG A 21 -1.41 5.35 0.41
N THR A 22 -1.99 4.61 -0.52
CA THR A 22 -1.86 4.93 -1.94
C THR A 22 -2.73 6.13 -2.30
N ILE A 23 -2.44 6.73 -3.46
CA ILE A 23 -3.26 7.79 -4.06
C ILE A 23 -4.68 7.26 -4.27
N SER A 24 -4.82 6.04 -4.81
CA SER A 24 -6.12 5.43 -5.06
C SER A 24 -6.92 5.18 -3.79
N GLU A 25 -6.30 4.67 -2.72
CA GLU A 25 -6.98 4.45 -1.43
C GLU A 25 -7.51 5.77 -0.86
N THR A 26 -6.70 6.82 -0.92
CA THR A 26 -7.05 8.12 -0.34
C THR A 26 -8.14 8.82 -1.16
N ARG A 27 -8.06 8.75 -2.50
CA ARG A 27 -9.10 9.27 -3.39
C ARG A 27 -10.43 8.57 -3.14
N GLU A 28 -10.45 7.24 -3.11
CA GLU A 28 -11.66 6.46 -2.83
C GLU A 28 -12.24 6.76 -1.43
N HIS A 29 -11.39 6.96 -0.44
CA HIS A 29 -11.81 7.35 0.91
C HIS A 29 -12.54 8.69 0.91
N LEU A 30 -11.99 9.71 0.24
CA LEU A 30 -12.59 11.04 0.17
C LEU A 30 -13.84 11.06 -0.75
N TYR A 31 -13.84 10.29 -1.84
CA TYR A 31 -15.02 10.11 -2.69
C TYR A 31 -16.22 9.58 -1.91
N LYS A 32 -16.00 8.61 -1.01
CA LYS A 32 -17.08 8.15 -0.12
C LYS A 32 -17.61 9.23 0.80
N LYS A 33 -16.79 10.20 1.21
CA LYS A 33 -17.22 11.33 2.06
C LYS A 33 -18.06 12.33 1.28
N VAL A 34 -17.64 12.67 0.06
CA VAL A 34 -18.36 13.68 -0.74
C VAL A 34 -19.72 13.20 -1.25
N ARG A 35 -19.94 11.88 -1.35
CA ARG A 35 -21.25 11.31 -1.69
C ARG A 35 -22.38 11.70 -0.74
N THR A 36 -22.07 12.07 0.50
CA THR A 36 -23.08 12.43 1.52
C THR A 36 -22.98 13.90 1.93
N THR A 37 -22.18 14.71 1.24
CA THR A 37 -21.99 16.13 1.54
C THR A 37 -22.20 16.98 0.28
N HIS A 38 -22.06 18.30 0.40
CA HIS A 38 -22.20 19.22 -0.73
C HIS A 38 -20.90 19.38 -1.56
N TRP A 39 -19.84 18.65 -1.20
CA TRP A 39 -18.54 18.75 -1.88
C TRP A 39 -18.54 17.99 -3.20
N SER A 40 -17.76 18.46 -4.17
CA SER A 40 -17.63 17.83 -5.48
C SER A 40 -16.44 16.87 -5.55
N HIS A 41 -16.46 15.95 -6.52
CA HIS A 41 -15.28 15.13 -6.83
C HIS A 41 -14.08 15.97 -7.27
N GLU A 42 -14.30 17.11 -7.94
CA GLU A 42 -13.24 18.05 -8.32
C GLU A 42 -12.51 18.62 -7.09
N ALA A 43 -13.23 18.87 -5.99
CA ALA A 43 -12.61 19.31 -4.74
C ALA A 43 -11.69 18.23 -4.15
N VAL A 44 -12.08 16.96 -4.26
CA VAL A 44 -11.23 15.83 -3.85
C VAL A 44 -9.99 15.73 -4.71
N ASP A 45 -10.11 15.85 -6.04
CA ASP A 45 -8.93 15.78 -6.92
C ASP A 45 -7.95 16.93 -6.65
N LYS A 46 -8.44 18.14 -6.34
CA LYS A 46 -7.58 19.25 -5.86
C LYS A 46 -6.83 18.89 -4.58
N VAL A 47 -7.51 18.31 -3.59
CA VAL A 47 -6.88 17.86 -2.34
C VAL A 47 -5.85 16.76 -2.58
N ILE A 48 -6.16 15.79 -3.43
CA ILE A 48 -5.22 14.71 -3.79
C ILE A 48 -3.97 15.29 -4.45
N ASN A 49 -4.11 16.18 -5.43
CA ASN A 49 -2.98 16.82 -6.08
C ASN A 49 -2.13 17.61 -5.08
N HIS A 50 -2.77 18.36 -4.19
CA HIS A 50 -2.07 19.10 -3.14
C HIS A 50 -1.28 18.18 -2.20
N LEU A 51 -1.85 17.03 -1.82
CA LEU A 51 -1.15 16.04 -0.99
C LEU A 51 0.01 15.36 -1.72
N ILE A 52 -0.08 15.19 -3.04
CA ILE A 52 1.01 14.68 -3.88
C ILE A 52 2.14 15.72 -3.96
N GLU A 53 1.82 16.99 -4.20
CA GLU A 53 2.79 18.09 -4.23
C GLU A 53 3.56 18.21 -2.90
N LEU A 54 2.85 18.06 -1.78
CA LEU A 54 3.43 18.06 -0.45
C LEU A 54 4.12 16.73 -0.06
N LYS A 55 4.14 15.73 -0.95
CA LYS A 55 4.71 14.39 -0.72
C LYS A 55 4.07 13.60 0.44
N PHE A 56 2.84 13.93 0.81
CA PHE A 56 2.04 13.10 1.73
C PHE A 56 1.47 11.86 1.04
N LEU A 57 1.30 11.92 -0.29
CA LEU A 57 0.91 10.78 -1.13
C LEU A 57 1.98 10.53 -2.18
N ASP A 58 2.55 9.33 -2.16
CA ASP A 58 3.54 8.87 -3.13
C ASP A 58 3.43 7.34 -3.23
N ASP A 59 2.96 6.86 -4.38
CA ASP A 59 2.77 5.43 -4.60
C ASP A 59 4.11 4.67 -4.67
N LYS A 60 5.21 5.31 -5.10
CA LYS A 60 6.55 4.70 -5.06
C LYS A 60 7.02 4.53 -3.62
N ALA A 61 6.89 5.58 -2.81
CA ALA A 61 7.20 5.49 -1.39
C ALA A 61 6.32 4.46 -0.66
N PHE A 62 5.06 4.31 -1.08
CA PHE A 62 4.18 3.27 -0.58
C PHE A 62 4.64 1.85 -0.96
N ILE A 63 5.09 1.63 -2.20
CA ILE A 63 5.66 0.35 -2.63
C ILE A 63 6.84 -0.03 -1.74
N ASP A 64 7.80 0.88 -1.55
CA ASP A 64 8.96 0.68 -0.68
C ASP A 64 8.55 0.29 0.74
N TYR A 65 7.63 1.05 1.33
CA TYR A 65 7.10 0.79 2.66
C TYR A 65 6.48 -0.62 2.76
N LEU A 66 5.65 -1.00 1.79
CA LEU A 66 4.96 -2.28 1.80
C LEU A 66 5.93 -3.44 1.61
N VAL A 67 6.87 -3.34 0.66
CA VAL A 67 7.91 -4.34 0.40
C VAL A 67 8.72 -4.56 1.67
N ARG A 68 9.24 -3.49 2.28
CA ARG A 68 10.01 -3.58 3.55
C ARG A 68 9.20 -4.24 4.67
N SER A 69 7.92 -3.89 4.81
CA SER A 69 7.04 -4.51 5.81
C SER A 69 6.86 -6.02 5.59
N ARG A 70 6.67 -6.42 4.31
CA ARG A 70 6.44 -7.80 3.90
C ARG A 70 7.70 -8.64 3.81
N THR A 71 8.89 -8.06 3.76
CA THR A 71 10.14 -8.81 3.88
C THR A 71 10.62 -8.94 5.33
N ALA A 72 10.29 -7.97 6.20
CA ALA A 72 10.74 -7.97 7.60
C ALA A 72 9.82 -8.73 8.58
N THR A 73 8.51 -8.44 8.57
CA THR A 73 7.62 -8.86 9.67
C THR A 73 6.59 -9.92 9.28
N LYS A 74 6.02 -9.84 8.09
CA LYS A 74 5.09 -10.83 7.53
C LYS A 74 5.63 -11.33 6.20
N VAL A 75 6.68 -12.14 6.28
CA VAL A 75 7.44 -12.66 5.14
C VAL A 75 6.49 -13.21 4.07
N LYS A 76 6.50 -12.58 2.90
CA LYS A 76 5.73 -12.97 1.71
C LYS A 76 6.65 -12.93 0.49
N GLY A 77 6.40 -13.84 -0.46
CA GLY A 77 7.09 -13.83 -1.74
C GLY A 77 6.66 -12.67 -2.63
N VAL A 78 7.46 -12.35 -3.65
CA VAL A 78 7.27 -11.18 -4.51
C VAL A 78 5.90 -11.19 -5.18
N TYR A 79 5.46 -12.36 -5.66
CA TYR A 79 4.14 -12.51 -6.28
C TYR A 79 3.00 -12.03 -5.36
N ALA A 80 3.01 -12.44 -4.09
CA ALA A 80 1.98 -12.05 -3.13
C ALA A 80 2.04 -10.54 -2.81
N ILE A 81 3.24 -9.96 -2.77
CA ILE A 81 3.42 -8.52 -2.56
C ILE A 81 2.87 -7.72 -3.75
N LYS A 82 3.17 -8.13 -4.99
CA LYS A 82 2.62 -7.52 -6.21
C LYS A 82 1.08 -7.52 -6.18
N GLN A 83 0.47 -8.65 -5.82
CA GLN A 83 -0.99 -8.75 -5.69
C GLN A 83 -1.55 -7.81 -4.62
N GLU A 84 -0.85 -7.61 -3.50
CA GLU A 84 -1.27 -6.61 -2.50
C GLU A 84 -1.21 -5.19 -3.06
N LEU A 85 -0.15 -4.81 -3.77
CA LEU A 85 0.00 -3.48 -4.38
C LEU A 85 -1.13 -3.20 -5.36
N TYR A 86 -1.48 -4.16 -6.22
CA TYR A 86 -2.62 -4.02 -7.13
C TYR A 86 -3.94 -3.86 -6.40
N ARG A 87 -4.14 -4.58 -5.29
CA ARG A 87 -5.34 -4.44 -4.46
C ARG A 87 -5.43 -3.09 -3.74
N PHE A 88 -4.28 -2.46 -3.47
CA PHE A 88 -4.23 -1.08 -2.97
C PHE A 88 -4.37 -0.03 -4.09
N GLY A 89 -4.55 -0.45 -5.35
CA GLY A 89 -4.77 0.43 -6.48
C GLY A 89 -3.51 1.12 -6.99
N VAL A 90 -2.33 0.55 -6.72
CA VAL A 90 -1.07 1.01 -7.33
C VAL A 90 -1.04 0.59 -8.80
N ASP A 91 -0.61 1.50 -9.67
CA ASP A 91 -0.51 1.24 -11.10
C ASP A 91 0.44 0.08 -11.43
N ARG A 92 0.05 -0.74 -12.41
CA ARG A 92 0.79 -1.96 -12.77
C ARG A 92 2.17 -1.67 -13.34
N GLU A 93 2.31 -0.59 -14.10
CA GLU A 93 3.59 -0.20 -14.68
C GLU A 93 4.57 0.21 -13.59
N ILE A 94 4.11 1.01 -12.60
CA ILE A 94 4.96 1.42 -11.45
C ILE A 94 5.40 0.21 -10.63
N VAL A 95 4.50 -0.73 -10.37
CA VAL A 95 4.84 -1.97 -9.65
C VAL A 95 5.85 -2.79 -10.44
N ASN A 96 5.60 -3.02 -11.73
CA ASN A 96 6.51 -3.82 -12.56
C ASN A 96 7.89 -3.19 -12.66
N ASP A 97 7.96 -1.88 -12.91
CA ASP A 97 9.22 -1.11 -12.95
C ASP A 97 10.00 -1.23 -11.64
N TYR A 98 9.33 -1.08 -10.49
CA TYR A 98 9.97 -1.26 -9.18
C TYR A 98 10.63 -2.64 -9.04
N PHE A 99 9.93 -3.72 -9.38
CA PHE A 99 10.47 -5.08 -9.24
C PHE A 99 11.43 -5.49 -10.36
N THR A 100 11.46 -4.78 -11.48
CA THR A 100 12.51 -4.93 -12.50
C THR A 100 13.81 -4.27 -12.04
N ASN A 101 13.72 -3.15 -11.33
CA ASN A 101 14.88 -2.40 -10.86
C ASN A 101 15.35 -2.78 -9.45
N THR A 102 14.57 -3.59 -8.72
CA THR A 102 14.88 -4.01 -7.35
C THR A 102 15.10 -5.51 -7.31
N GLU A 103 16.34 -5.92 -7.01
CA GLU A 103 16.65 -7.32 -6.76
C GLU A 103 16.17 -7.73 -5.37
N ILE A 104 15.33 -8.78 -5.32
CA ILE A 104 14.82 -9.35 -4.08
C ILE A 104 15.20 -10.82 -4.07
N ASN A 105 15.98 -11.22 -3.06
CA ASN A 105 16.35 -12.62 -2.87
C ASN A 105 15.14 -13.43 -2.38
N GLU A 106 14.44 -14.09 -3.31
CA GLU A 106 13.27 -14.91 -2.98
C GLU A 106 13.62 -16.16 -2.17
N GLU A 107 14.81 -16.73 -2.36
CA GLU A 107 15.28 -17.89 -1.60
C GLU A 107 15.44 -17.53 -0.12
N GLU A 108 16.07 -16.40 0.18
CA GLU A 108 16.21 -15.89 1.55
C GLU A 108 14.84 -15.63 2.20
N LEU A 109 13.87 -15.11 1.45
CA LEU A 109 12.50 -14.91 1.96
C LEU A 109 11.81 -16.24 2.23
N ALA A 110 11.98 -17.24 1.35
CA ALA A 110 11.43 -18.58 1.55
C ALA A 110 12.01 -19.24 2.80
N GLU A 111 13.32 -19.16 2.99
CA GLU A 111 14.02 -19.66 4.18
C GLU A 111 13.52 -18.99 5.46
N LYS A 112 13.43 -17.65 5.48
CA LYS A 112 12.90 -16.90 6.64
C LYS A 112 11.46 -17.29 6.97
N ALA A 113 10.62 -17.49 5.94
CA ALA A 113 9.24 -17.92 6.14
C ALA A 113 9.16 -19.34 6.69
N LEU A 114 9.99 -20.26 6.19
CA LEU A 114 10.06 -21.65 6.64
C LEU A 114 10.58 -21.75 8.07
N ALA A 115 11.66 -21.04 8.40
CA ALA A 115 12.30 -21.06 9.72
C ALA A 115 11.29 -20.78 10.86
N ARG A 116 10.33 -19.87 10.63
CA ARG A 116 9.27 -19.57 11.60
C ARG A 116 8.30 -20.73 11.86
N ARG A 117 8.13 -21.64 10.91
CA ARG A 117 7.18 -22.77 10.99
C ARG A 117 7.87 -24.12 11.06
N TRP A 118 9.20 -24.15 10.95
CA TRP A 118 9.96 -25.37 10.78
C TRP A 118 9.74 -26.37 11.91
N GLU A 119 9.73 -25.90 13.16
CA GLU A 119 9.50 -26.75 14.34
C GLU A 119 8.16 -27.50 14.30
N ILE A 120 7.15 -26.93 13.65
CA ILE A 120 5.83 -27.54 13.48
C ILE A 120 5.86 -28.53 12.30
N ILE A 121 6.48 -28.12 11.19
CA ILE A 121 6.43 -28.87 9.93
C ILE A 121 7.38 -30.08 9.94
N LYS A 122 8.53 -29.99 10.63
CA LYS A 122 9.56 -31.04 10.63
C LYS A 122 9.11 -32.38 11.20
N ASN A 123 7.97 -32.43 11.90
CA ASN A 123 7.40 -33.64 12.48
C ASN A 123 6.22 -34.21 11.66
N LEU A 124 5.77 -33.50 10.61
CA LEU A 124 4.67 -33.97 9.76
C LEU A 124 5.13 -35.11 8.83
N PRO A 125 4.23 -35.97 8.34
CA PRO A 125 4.54 -36.90 7.24
C PRO A 125 5.05 -36.14 6.01
N LYS A 126 5.92 -36.75 5.20
CA LYS A 126 6.53 -36.09 4.03
C LYS A 126 5.50 -35.52 3.04
N GLN A 127 4.31 -36.12 2.96
CA GLN A 127 3.21 -35.64 2.11
C GLN A 127 2.52 -34.37 2.66
N LYS A 128 2.75 -34.03 3.93
CA LYS A 128 2.19 -32.88 4.64
C LYS A 128 3.25 -31.83 5.01
N ARG A 129 4.52 -32.08 4.66
CA ARG A 129 5.61 -31.10 4.72
C ARG A 129 5.65 -30.33 3.41
#